data_AF-A0A815JF96-F1
#
_entry.id   AF-A0A815JF96-F1
#
_cell.length_a   1.000
_cell.length_b   1.000
_cell.length_c   1.000
_cell.angle_alpha   90.00
_cell.angle_beta   90.00
_cell.angle_gamma   90.00
#
_symmetry.space_group_name_H-M   'P 1'
#
loop_
_entity.id
_entity.type
_entity.pdbx_description
1 polymer ?
#
loop_
_entity_poly.entity_id
_entity_poly.type
_entity_poly.pdbx_seq_one_letter_code
_entity_poly.pdbx_strand_id
1 'polypeptide(L)' 'MSLCLADGYCLDTLGLFFGAQNDASITNHITKKKNALMEWCEPGDIMIVDRGFRDIVEAFSDLGYEPKMPIYL' A
#
# COMPACT_ATOMS: atom_id res chain seq x y z
N MET A 1 -6.96 -6.20 2.20
CA MET A 1 -5.64 -5.55 2.13
C MET A 1 -5.38 -4.96 3.51
N SER A 2 -4.23 -5.25 4.10
CA SER A 2 -3.91 -4.79 5.44
C SER A 2 -2.57 -4.06 5.42
N LEU A 3 -2.47 -2.98 6.20
CA LEU A 3 -1.24 -2.25 6.44
C LEU A 3 -0.69 -2.70 7.80
N CYS A 4 0.55 -3.20 7.82
CA CYS A 4 1.25 -3.53 9.05
C CYS A 4 2.23 -2.40 9.37
N LEU A 5 2.04 -1.75 10.52
CA LEU A 5 2.88 -0.66 11.00
C LEU A 5 4.09 -1.19 11.77
N ALA A 6 5.17 -0.40 11.80
CA ALA A 6 6.44 -0.79 12.41
C ALA A 6 6.37 -0.98 13.94
N ASP A 7 5.35 -0.41 14.59
CA ASP A 7 5.07 -0.52 16.02
C ASP A 7 4.22 -1.74 16.40
N GLY A 8 3.89 -2.59 15.41
CA GLY A 8 3.18 -3.85 15.62
C GLY A 8 1.66 -3.76 15.50
N TYR A 9 1.10 -2.59 15.14
CA TYR A 9 -0.32 -2.47 14.84
C TYR A 9 -0.61 -2.85 13.38
N CYS A 10 -1.74 -3.54 13.17
CA CYS A 10 -2.25 -3.86 11.84
C CYS A 10 -3.56 -3.12 11.61
N LEU A 11 -3.61 -2.33 10.54
CA LEU A 11 -4.81 -1.67 10.06
C LEU A 11 -5.36 -2.43 8.86
N ASP A 12 -6.55 -3.00 8.98
CA ASP A 12 -7.18 -3.72 7.88
C ASP A 12 -8.18 -2.83 7.14
N THR A 13 -8.18 -2.89 5.80
CA THR A 13 -9.19 -2.17 5.02
C THR A 13 -10.42 -3.06 4.81
N LEU A 14 -11.48 -2.75 5.55
CA LEU A 14 -12.82 -3.27 5.27
C LEU A 14 -13.45 -2.40 4.17
N GLY A 15 -13.44 -2.89 2.93
CA GLY A 15 -13.91 -2.13 1.76
C GLY A 15 -15.01 -2.84 0.96
N LEU A 16 -15.81 -2.05 0.23
CA LEU A 16 -16.76 -2.50 -0.81
C LEU A 16 -16.01 -2.75 -2.14
N PHE A 17 -15.01 -3.60 -2.13
CA PHE A 17 -14.30 -4.00 -3.35
C PHE A 17 -14.89 -5.31 -3.86
N PHE A 18 -15.23 -5.35 -5.15
CA PHE A 18 -15.70 -6.58 -5.78
C PHE A 18 -14.53 -7.56 -5.90
N GLY A 19 -14.77 -8.86 -5.69
CA GLY A 19 -13.72 -9.89 -5.74
C GLY A 19 -12.97 -10.03 -7.08
N ALA A 20 -13.41 -9.34 -8.13
CA ALA A 20 -12.70 -9.25 -9.41
C ALA A 20 -11.59 -8.18 -9.43
N GLN A 21 -11.52 -7.29 -8.43
CA GLN A 21 -10.46 -6.30 -8.33
C GLN A 21 -9.26 -6.89 -7.59
N ASN A 22 -8.07 -6.79 -8.19
CA ASN A 22 -6.85 -7.27 -7.55
C ASN A 22 -6.33 -6.29 -6.50
N ASP A 23 -5.50 -6.78 -5.58
CA ASP A 23 -5.01 -5.96 -4.46
C ASP A 23 -4.21 -4.73 -4.94
N ALA A 24 -3.46 -4.83 -6.04
CA ALA A 24 -2.74 -3.70 -6.63
C ALA A 24 -3.69 -2.57 -7.08
N SER A 25 -4.78 -2.92 -7.77
CA SER A 25 -5.79 -1.95 -8.23
C SER A 25 -6.53 -1.30 -7.06
N ILE A 26 -6.84 -2.08 -6.02
CA ILE A 26 -7.46 -1.61 -4.78
C ILE A 26 -6.52 -0.64 -4.07
N THR A 27 -5.24 -0.99 -3.93
CA THR A 27 -4.24 -0.13 -3.29
C THR A 27 -4.07 1.18 -4.04
N ASN A 28 -4.00 1.14 -5.37
CA ASN A 28 -3.89 2.35 -6.19
C ASN A 28 -5.13 3.26 -6.05
N HIS A 29 -6.32 2.67 -5.92
CA HIS A 29 -7.54 3.44 -5.64
C HIS A 29 -7.46 4.14 -4.28
N ILE A 30 -6.99 3.41 -3.27
CA ILE A 30 -6.83 3.87 -1.89
C ILE A 30 -5.82 5.03 -1.81
N THR A 31 -4.65 4.87 -2.45
CA THR A 31 -3.59 5.87 -2.45
C THR A 31 -4.02 7.15 -3.17
N LYS A 32 -4.68 7.04 -4.34
CA LYS A 32 -5.18 8.20 -5.08
C LYS A 32 -6.25 8.99 -4.34
N LYS A 33 -7.10 8.32 -3.57
CA LYS A 33 -8.14 8.99 -2.79
C LYS A 33 -7.65 9.58 -1.47
N LYS A 34 -6.38 9.35 -1.10
CA LYS A 34 -5.83 9.70 0.23
C LYS A 34 -6.81 9.31 1.33
N ASN A 35 -7.21 8.03 1.34
CA ASN A 35 -8.14 7.56 2.34
C ASN A 35 -7.50 7.58 3.75
N ALA A 36 -8.31 7.28 4.76
CA ALA A 36 -7.89 7.21 6.15
C ALA A 36 -6.69 6.27 6.41
N LEU A 37 -6.36 5.33 5.51
CA LEU A 37 -5.17 4.49 5.66
C LEU A 37 -3.89 5.25 5.30
N MET A 38 -3.93 6.11 4.27
CA MET A 38 -2.79 6.93 3.88
C MET A 38 -2.53 8.08 4.85
N GLU A 39 -3.51 8.48 5.66
CA GLU A 39 -3.34 9.50 6.71
C GLU A 39 -2.38 9.04 7.84
N TRP A 40 -2.11 7.74 7.94
CA TRP A 40 -1.20 7.16 8.92
C TRP A 40 0.23 7.03 8.40
N CYS A 41 0.47 7.42 7.14
CA CYS A 41 1.76 7.32 6.48
C CYS A 41 2.28 8.72 6.14
N GLU A 42 3.56 8.97 6.39
CA GLU A 42 4.22 10.24 6.10
C GLU A 42 5.15 10.11 4.87
N PRO A 43 5.37 11.19 4.10
CA PRO A 43 6.40 11.19 3.06
C PRO A 43 7.76 10.79 3.66
N GLY A 44 8.47 9.88 2.97
CA GLY A 44 9.72 9.28 3.43
C GLY A 44 9.55 7.90 4.09
N ASP A 45 8.32 7.48 4.42
CA ASP A 45 8.08 6.15 4.98
C ASP A 45 8.50 5.03 4.03
N ILE A 46 9.08 3.98 4.62
CA ILE A 46 9.50 2.79 3.89
C ILE A 46 8.29 1.89 3.67
N MET A 47 7.88 1.75 2.41
CA MET A 47 6.75 0.90 2.00
C MET A 47 7.26 -0.46 1.53
N ILE A 48 7.14 -1.49 2.36
CA ILE A 48 7.52 -2.86 1.99
C ILE A 48 6.35 -3.52 1.27
N VAL A 49 6.55 -3.91 0.02
CA VAL A 49 5.51 -4.52 -0.82
C VAL A 49 5.93 -5.90 -1.32
N ASP A 50 4.96 -6.81 -1.41
CA ASP A 50 5.14 -8.12 -2.04
C ASP A 50 5.06 -8.02 -3.58
N ARG A 51 5.52 -9.05 -4.30
CA ARG A 51 5.54 -9.12 -5.76
C ARG A 51 4.18 -8.81 -6.41
N GLY A 52 3.08 -9.18 -5.77
CA GLY A 52 1.72 -8.90 -6.26
C GLY A 52 1.37 -7.41 -6.33
N PHE A 53 2.16 -6.54 -5.70
CA PHE A 53 1.99 -5.09 -5.64
C PHE A 53 3.04 -4.34 -6.47
N ARG A 54 3.73 -5.02 -7.39
CA ARG A 54 4.74 -4.37 -8.25
C ARG A 54 4.20 -3.14 -8.99
N ASP A 55 2.96 -3.22 -9.45
CA ASP A 55 2.34 -2.18 -10.29
C ASP A 55 2.03 -0.88 -9.52
N ILE A 56 2.17 -0.87 -8.19
CA ILE A 56 1.93 0.31 -7.35
C ILE A 56 3.22 0.96 -6.82
N VAL A 57 4.39 0.37 -7.09
CA VAL A 57 5.69 0.86 -6.62
C VAL A 57 5.96 2.28 -7.13
N GLU A 58 5.66 2.54 -8.41
CA GLU A 58 5.82 3.86 -9.00
C GLU A 58 4.89 4.89 -8.32
N ALA A 59 3.63 4.51 -8.09
CA ALA A 59 2.67 5.37 -7.41
C ALA A 59 3.09 5.72 -5.98
N PHE A 60 3.73 4.80 -5.25
CA PHE A 60 4.26 5.10 -3.92
C PHE A 60 5.45 6.08 -3.98
N SER A 61 6.35 5.91 -4.95
CA SER A 61 7.45 6.85 -5.18
C SER A 61 6.93 8.26 -5.48
N ASP A 62 5.92 8.37 -6.34
CA ASP A 62 5.29 9.65 -6.72
C ASP A 62 4.61 10.37 -5.53
N LEU A 63 4.15 9.59 -4.54
CA LEU A 63 3.57 10.10 -3.30
C LEU A 63 4.62 10.49 -2.25
N GLY A 64 5.91 10.28 -2.55
CA GLY A 64 7.02 10.61 -1.68
C GLY A 64 7.40 9.51 -0.69
N TYR A 65 6.89 8.30 -0.84
CA TYR A 65 7.30 7.15 -0.03
C TYR A 65 8.54 6.46 -0.60
N GLU A 66 9.18 5.61 0.20
CA GLU A 66 10.30 4.77 -0.22
C GLU A 66 9.87 3.30 -0.39
N PRO A 67 9.34 2.90 -1.56
CA PRO A 67 8.94 1.53 -1.77
C PRO A 67 10.15 0.59 -1.84
N LYS A 68 10.11 -0.52 -1.10
CA LYS A 68 11.05 -1.63 -1.18
C LYS A 68 10.27 -2.90 -1.53
N MET A 69 10.72 -3.60 -2.57
CA MET A 69 10.18 -4.91 -2.93
C MET A 69 11.29 -5.95 -2.74
N PRO A 70 11.29 -6.69 -1.61
CA PRO A 70 12.28 -7.73 -1.37
C PRO A 70 12.19 -8.78 -2.49
N ILE A 71 13.33 -9.09 -3.11
CA ILE A 71 13.41 -10.19 -4.07
C ILE A 71 13.76 -11.42 -3.23
N TYR A 72 12.85 -12.38 -3.14
CA TYR A 72 13.22 -13.71 -2.64
C TYR A 72 14.23 -14.33 -3.62
N LEU A 73 15.40 -14.72 -3.08
CA LEU A 73 16.38 -15.59 -3.75
C LEU A 73 15.78 -16.99 -3.96
#